data_AF-A0A4Q3BWP9-F1
#
_entry.id   AF-A0A4Q3BWP9-F1
#
_cell.length_a   1.000
_cell.length_b   1.000
_cell.length_c   1.000
_cell.angle_alpha   90.00
_cell.angle_beta   90.00
_cell.angle_gamma   90.00
#
_symmetry.space_group_name_H-M   'P 1'
#
loop_
_entity.id
_entity.type
_entity.pdbx_description
1 polymer ?
#
loop_
_entity_poly.entity_id
_entity_poly.type
_entity_poly.pdbx_seq_one_letter_code
_entity_poly.pdbx_strand_id
1 'polypeptide(L)' 'MSQSVLKRFTSKYGHLKKQGLKIDGLIEIDFDRGINVISVSFPVEFDSQLLPEKFEGIVVRKHSGEINLNQIS' A
#
# COMPACT_ATOMS: atom_id res chain seq x y z
N MET A 1 -1.90 11.99 14.40
CA MET A 1 -0.65 11.19 14.34
C MET A 1 -0.61 10.24 13.14
N SER A 2 -1.71 9.60 12.74
CA SER A 2 -1.74 8.61 11.62
C SER A 2 -1.50 9.19 10.21
N GLN A 3 -2.06 10.35 9.86
CA GLN A 3 -1.94 10.90 8.50
C GLN A 3 -0.51 11.27 8.07
N SER A 4 0.38 11.55 9.03
CA SER A 4 1.76 11.94 8.74
C SER A 4 2.59 10.78 8.19
N VAL A 5 2.34 9.56 8.65
CA VAL A 5 3.05 8.35 8.19
C VAL A 5 2.68 8.02 6.75
N LEU A 6 1.38 8.07 6.40
CA LEU A 6 0.94 7.82 5.03
C LEU A 6 1.51 8.86 4.03
N LYS A 7 1.59 10.13 4.42
CA LYS A 7 2.25 11.17 3.60
C LYS A 7 3.73 10.87 3.38
N ARG A 8 4.47 10.47 4.42
CA ARG A 8 5.88 10.09 4.30
C ARG A 8 6.08 8.83 3.46
N PHE A 9 5.25 7.82 3.66
CA PHE A 9 5.24 6.61 2.84
C PHE A 9 4.99 6.94 1.37
N THR A 10 3.98 7.77 1.09
CA THR A 10 3.64 8.21 -0.27
C THR A 10 4.76 9.04 -0.90
N SER A 11 5.44 9.89 -0.14
CA SER A 11 6.59 10.66 -0.63
C SER A 11 7.78 9.75 -0.95
N LYS A 12 8.08 8.77 -0.09
CA LYS A 12 9.20 7.84 -0.27
C LYS A 12 8.99 6.87 -1.45
N TYR A 13 7.82 6.24 -1.52
CA TYR A 13 7.51 5.20 -2.52
C TYR A 13 6.66 5.71 -3.69
N GLY A 14 6.37 7.02 -3.74
CA GLY A 14 5.56 7.62 -4.81
C GLY A 14 6.17 7.45 -6.21
N HIS A 15 7.48 7.30 -6.30
CA HIS A 15 8.16 7.02 -7.57
C HIS A 15 7.76 5.65 -8.16
N LEU A 16 7.39 4.67 -7.32
CA LEU A 16 6.94 3.34 -7.74
C LEU A 16 5.53 3.35 -8.35
N LYS A 17 4.77 4.45 -8.21
CA LYS A 17 3.47 4.60 -8.89
C LYS A 17 3.59 4.49 -10.41
N LYS A 18 4.73 4.90 -10.97
CA LYS A 18 5.03 4.76 -12.40
C LYS A 18 5.18 3.30 -12.84
N GLN A 19 5.46 2.40 -11.90
CA GLN A 19 5.59 0.96 -12.12
C GLN A 19 4.29 0.20 -11.79
N GLY A 20 3.19 0.92 -11.52
CA GLY A 20 1.89 0.31 -11.22
C GLY A 20 1.57 0.17 -9.73
N LEU A 21 2.41 0.67 -8.82
CA LEU A 21 2.06 0.71 -7.40
C LEU A 21 0.89 1.67 -7.14
N LYS A 22 -0.12 1.18 -6.43
CA LYS A 22 -1.20 1.96 -5.84
C LYS A 22 -1.06 1.92 -4.31
N ILE A 23 -1.22 3.08 -3.69
CA ILE A 23 -1.20 3.23 -2.24
C ILE A 23 -2.65 3.52 -1.85
N ASP A 24 -3.32 2.52 -1.29
CA ASP A 24 -4.76 2.59 -0.98
C ASP A 24 -5.02 3.45 0.26
N GLY A 25 -4.11 3.39 1.24
CA GLY A 25 -4.17 4.23 2.44
C GLY A 25 -3.79 3.51 3.72
N LEU A 26 -4.15 4.12 4.85
CA LEU A 26 -4.13 3.46 6.15
C LEU A 26 -5.47 2.77 6.39
N ILE A 27 -5.44 1.47 6.65
CA ILE A 27 -6.61 0.66 6.94
C ILE A 27 -6.46 0.12 8.35
N GLU A 28 -7.52 0.19 9.14
CA GLU A 28 -7.59 -0.47 10.43
C GLU A 28 -8.05 -1.91 10.24
N ILE A 29 -7.24 -2.88 10.65
CA ILE A 29 -7.54 -4.32 10.50
C ILE A 29 -8.08 -4.95 11.77
N ASP A 30 -7.88 -4.29 12.90
CA ASP A 30 -8.39 -4.71 14.20
C ASP A 30 -8.71 -3.45 15.01
N PHE A 31 -10.00 -3.16 15.12
CA PHE A 31 -10.51 -1.98 15.82
C PHE A 31 -10.26 -2.06 17.33
N ASP A 32 -10.43 -3.26 17.90
CA ASP A 32 -10.26 -3.53 19.33
C ASP A 32 -8.80 -3.35 19.78
N ARG A 33 -7.86 -3.75 18.93
CA ARG A 33 -6.41 -3.63 19.19
C ARG A 33 -5.78 -2.37 18.62
N GLY A 34 -6.54 -1.54 17.90
CA GLY A 34 -6.05 -0.33 17.22
C GLY A 34 -4.97 -0.62 16.18
N ILE A 35 -4.99 -1.81 15.56
CA ILE A 35 -3.95 -2.22 14.61
C ILE A 35 -4.25 -1.60 13.25
N ASN A 36 -3.39 -0.67 12.87
CA ASN A 36 -3.40 -0.01 11.57
C ASN A 36 -2.36 -0.65 10.63
N VAL A 37 -2.69 -0.71 9.34
CA VAL A 37 -1.78 -1.16 8.27
C VAL A 37 -1.78 -0.18 7.12
N ILE A 38 -0.66 -0.07 6.41
CA ILE A 38 -0.58 0.64 5.13
C ILE A 38 -0.94 -0.35 4.03
N SER A 39 -2.07 -0.15 3.37
CA SER A 39 -2.50 -0.99 2.25
C SER A 39 -1.93 -0.45 0.94
N VAL A 40 -1.35 -1.37 0.17
CA VAL A 40 -0.83 -1.11 -1.17
C VAL A 40 -1.24 -2.22 -2.12
N SER A 41 -1.52 -1.86 -3.36
CA SER A 41 -1.93 -2.76 -4.42
C SER A 41 -1.06 -2.57 -5.66
N PHE A 42 -0.75 -3.63 -6.38
CA PHE A 42 0.16 -3.59 -7.52
C PHE A 42 -0.09 -4.75 -8.51
N PRO A 43 0.30 -4.60 -9.79
CA PRO A 43 0.18 -5.66 -10.79
C PRO A 43 1.12 -6.83 -10.48
N VAL A 44 0.85 -8.01 -11.05
CA VAL A 44 1.63 -9.24 -10.79
C VAL A 44 3.12 -9.09 -11.17
N GLU A 45 3.42 -8.33 -12.21
CA GLU A 45 4.80 -8.06 -12.67
C GLU A 45 5.57 -7.08 -11.77
N PHE A 46 4.91 -6.46 -10.78
CA PHE A 46 5.54 -5.51 -9.89
C PHE A 46 6.49 -6.20 -8.90
N ASP A 47 7.71 -5.66 -8.79
CA ASP A 47 8.66 -6.14 -7.80
C ASP A 47 8.28 -5.68 -6.39
N SER A 48 7.56 -6.57 -5.69
CA SER A 48 7.10 -6.33 -4.32
C SER A 48 8.24 -6.24 -3.29
N GLN A 49 9.48 -6.61 -3.63
CA GLN A 49 10.65 -6.48 -2.75
C GLN A 49 11.07 -5.02 -2.57
N LEU A 50 10.67 -4.13 -3.49
CA LEU A 50 10.90 -2.69 -3.38
C LEU A 50 10.14 -2.04 -2.21
N LEU A 51 9.16 -2.74 -1.65
CA LEU A 51 8.35 -2.29 -0.52
C LEU A 51 8.76 -3.00 0.76
N PRO A 52 8.94 -2.27 1.88
CA PRO A 52 9.28 -2.89 3.15
C PRO A 52 8.07 -3.67 3.71
N GLU A 53 8.32 -4.63 4.60
CA GLU A 53 7.24 -5.31 5.34
C GLU A 53 6.61 -4.42 6.41
N LYS A 54 7.39 -3.47 6.96
CA LYS A 54 6.94 -2.47 7.94
C LYS A 54 7.52 -1.09 7.61
N PHE A 55 6.74 -0.06 7.85
CA PHE A 55 7.18 1.33 7.71
C PHE A 55 6.79 2.14 8.95
N GLU A 56 7.80 2.71 9.63
CA GLU A 56 7.60 3.46 10.89
C GLU A 56 6.78 2.67 11.94
N GLY A 57 6.99 1.35 12.00
CA GLY A 57 6.27 0.45 12.92
C GLY A 57 4.90 -0.04 12.44
N ILE A 58 4.38 0.51 11.33
CA ILE A 58 3.11 0.10 10.72
C ILE A 58 3.36 -1.00 9.70
N VAL A 59 2.57 -2.07 9.73
CA VAL A 59 2.68 -3.18 8.76
C VAL A 59 2.23 -2.70 7.37
N VAL A 60 2.97 -3.07 6.33
CA VAL A 60 2.61 -2.80 4.94
C VAL A 60 1.94 -4.04 4.36
N ARG A 61 0.64 -3.95 4.10
CA ARG A 61 -0.15 -5.03 3.52
C ARG A 61 -0.15 -4.91 2.00
N LYS A 62 0.43 -5.92 1.35
CA LYS A 62 0.66 -5.99 -0.10
C LYS A 62 -0.44 -6.81 -0.77
N HIS A 63 -1.11 -6.22 -1.75
CA HIS A 63 -2.16 -6.87 -2.53
C HIS A 63 -1.71 -6.98 -4.00
N SER A 64 -1.27 -8.17 -4.41
CA SER A 64 -1.04 -8.46 -5.83
C SER A 64 -2.37 -8.79 -6.50
N GLY A 65 -2.71 -8.09 -7.58
CA GLY A 65 -3.90 -8.39 -8.37
C GLY A 65 -3.67 -8.15 -9.86
N GLU A 66 -4.32 -8.93 -10.71
CA GLU A 66 -4.46 -8.58 -12.12
C GLU A 66 -5.22 -7.26 -12.22
N ILE A 67 -4.63 -6.25 -12.88
CA ILE A 67 -5.37 -5.08 -13.31
C ILE A 67 -6.34 -5.57 -14.41
N ASN A 68 -7.50 -6.05 -14.01
CA ASN A 68 -8.58 -6.35 -14.94
C ASN A 68 -9.13 -5.00 -15.43
N LEU A 69 -8.63 -4.54 -16.58
CA LEU A 69 -9.10 -3.36 -17.31
C LEU A 69 -10.54 -3.51 -17.87
N ASN A 70 -11.28 -4.56 -17.49
CA ASN A 70 -12.56 -4.94 -18.10
C ASN A 70 -13.81 -4.76 -17.21
N GLN A 71 -13.79 -3.88 -16.21
CA GLN A 71 -15.04 -3.40 -15.57
C GLN A 71 -15.54 -2.07 -16.15
N ILE A 72 -15.55 -1.99 -17.47
CA ILE A 72 -16.36 -1.04 -18.24
C ILE A 72 -17.15 -1.85 -19.26
N SER A 73 -18.35 -2.29 -18.88
CA SER A 73 -19.48 -2.67 -19.74
C SER A 73 -20.74 -2.70 -18.89
#